data_AF-A0A5N5RK45-F1
#
_entry.id   AF-A0A5N5RK45-F1
#
_cell.length_a   1.000
_cell.length_b   1.000
_cell.length_c   1.000
_cell.angle_alpha   90.00
_cell.angle_beta   90.00
_cell.angle_gamma   90.00
#
_symmetry.space_group_name_H-M   'P 1'
#
loop_
_entity.id
_entity.type
_entity.pdbx_description
1 polymer ?
#
loop_
_entity_poly.entity_id
_entity_poly.type
_entity_poly.pdbx_seq_one_letter_code
_entity_poly.pdbx_strand_id
1 'polypeptide(L)'
;MAERAADARELMSGRTVSEWGSMAPPLVFDDVNLEALAETIWEIHKDVVSNAGLDLTQIMSEQERETRIGTILSVLNPVFAPVFGISPVERYVDIFDQVSDFADHLAHRHVFADGNKRTTMVMSMGFLSLRSVMIDIADDPSPDQNGIYRWIQDIVTGNRSKDELADYLRQHAKHMP
;
A
#
# COMPACT_ATOMS: atom_id res chain seq x y z
N MET A 1 30.47 7.66 -30.38
CA MET A 1 29.50 8.37 -29.53
C MET A 1 28.24 7.55 -29.20
N ALA A 2 27.96 6.44 -29.88
CA ALA A 2 26.81 5.58 -29.55
C ALA A 2 27.07 4.59 -28.39
N GLU A 3 28.34 4.31 -28.09
CA GLU A 3 28.75 3.27 -27.12
C GLU A 3 28.65 3.74 -25.65
N ARG A 4 28.76 5.06 -25.39
CA ARG A 4 28.59 5.64 -24.04
C ARG A 4 27.13 5.75 -23.56
N ALA A 5 26.16 5.51 -24.44
CA ALA A 5 24.73 5.56 -24.09
C ALA A 5 24.16 4.17 -23.75
N ALA A 6 24.85 3.09 -24.12
CA ALA A 6 24.49 1.73 -23.74
C ALA A 6 24.91 1.43 -22.29
N ASP A 7 26.12 1.85 -21.89
CA ASP A 7 26.65 1.67 -20.53
C ASP A 7 25.80 2.37 -19.44
N ALA A 8 25.14 3.49 -19.77
CA ALA A 8 24.28 4.20 -18.81
C ALA A 8 22.91 3.53 -18.62
N ARG A 9 22.46 2.69 -19.57
CA ARG A 9 21.20 1.93 -19.47
C ARG A 9 21.38 0.59 -18.78
N GLU A 10 22.60 0.04 -18.78
CA GLU A 10 22.91 -1.23 -18.11
C GLU A 10 23.19 -1.06 -16.60
N LEU A 11 23.39 0.18 -16.13
CA LEU A 11 23.45 0.55 -14.70
C LEU A 11 22.06 0.68 -14.02
N MET A 12 20.97 0.41 -14.74
CA MET A 12 19.60 0.38 -14.20
C MET A 12 19.01 -1.03 -14.18
N SER A 13 19.84 -2.06 -14.02
CA SER A 13 19.32 -3.39 -13.66
C SER A 13 18.77 -3.33 -12.23
N GLY A 14 17.51 -3.71 -12.05
CA GLY A 14 16.80 -3.67 -10.78
C GLY A 14 17.61 -4.23 -9.63
N ARG A 15 17.55 -3.53 -8.49
CA ARG A 15 18.16 -4.01 -7.24
C ARG A 15 17.60 -5.38 -6.88
N THR A 16 18.47 -6.22 -6.35
CA THR A 16 18.10 -7.55 -5.87
C THR A 16 17.18 -7.44 -4.65
N VAL A 17 16.33 -8.44 -4.44
CA VAL A 17 15.41 -8.52 -3.29
C VAL A 17 16.16 -8.38 -1.95
N SER A 18 17.37 -8.94 -1.86
CA SER A 18 18.23 -8.82 -0.67
C SER A 18 18.68 -7.39 -0.36
N GLU A 19 18.85 -6.53 -1.36
CA GLU A 19 19.24 -5.13 -1.13
C GLU A 19 18.06 -4.33 -0.57
N TRP A 20 16.86 -4.55 -1.10
CA TRP A 20 15.64 -3.87 -0.63
C TRP A 20 15.29 -4.18 0.82
N GLY A 21 15.49 -5.41 1.29
CA GLY A 21 15.23 -5.77 2.69
C GLY A 21 16.03 -4.93 3.70
N SER A 22 17.22 -4.46 3.32
CA SER A 22 18.04 -3.55 4.15
C SER A 22 17.69 -2.07 3.97
N MET A 23 17.38 -1.65 2.74
CA MET A 23 17.14 -0.24 2.41
C MET A 23 15.75 0.24 2.81
N ALA A 24 14.76 -0.65 2.63
CA ALA A 24 13.36 -0.39 2.90
C ALA A 24 12.78 -1.59 3.68
N PRO A 25 13.22 -1.80 4.94
CA PRO A 25 12.73 -2.91 5.75
C PRO A 25 11.23 -2.75 6.05
N PRO A 26 10.53 -3.84 6.40
CA PRO A 26 9.13 -3.77 6.82
C PRO A 26 8.89 -2.76 7.97
N LEU A 27 7.69 -2.20 8.00
CA LEU A 27 7.17 -1.37 9.07
C LEU A 27 6.70 -2.26 10.24
N VAL A 28 6.97 -1.79 11.46
CA VAL A 28 6.46 -2.39 12.69
C VAL A 28 5.81 -1.29 13.50
N PHE A 29 4.56 -1.51 13.89
CA PHE A 29 3.83 -0.58 14.74
C PHE A 29 3.43 -1.31 16.04
N ASP A 30 3.43 -0.56 17.14
CA ASP A 30 2.79 -0.98 18.39
C ASP A 30 1.28 -0.66 18.34
N ASP A 31 0.55 -1.14 19.34
CA ASP A 31 -0.91 -1.02 19.40
C ASP A 31 -1.39 0.45 19.33
N VAL A 32 -0.69 1.36 20.02
CA VAL A 32 -1.04 2.79 20.04
C VAL A 32 -0.88 3.41 18.66
N ASN A 33 0.22 3.11 17.96
CA ASN A 33 0.44 3.60 16.60
C ASN A 33 -0.53 2.96 15.59
N LEU A 34 -0.97 1.72 15.82
CA LEU A 34 -1.98 1.07 14.98
C LEU A 34 -3.37 1.68 15.11
N GLU A 35 -3.79 2.04 16.33
CA GLU A 35 -5.03 2.78 16.56
C GLU A 35 -5.01 4.14 15.87
N ALA A 36 -3.91 4.89 16.03
CA ALA A 36 -3.73 6.18 15.35
C ALA A 36 -3.69 6.03 13.82
N LEU A 37 -3.09 4.96 13.31
CA LEU A 37 -3.05 4.66 11.88
C LEU A 37 -4.44 4.29 11.35
N ALA A 38 -5.25 3.54 12.10
CA ALA A 38 -6.61 3.21 11.70
C ALA A 38 -7.47 4.47 11.57
N GLU A 39 -7.33 5.41 12.49
CA GLU A 39 -7.97 6.73 12.42
C GLU A 39 -7.47 7.55 11.23
N THR A 40 -6.18 7.51 10.95
CA THR A 40 -5.59 8.17 9.78
C THR A 40 -6.15 7.61 8.47
N ILE A 41 -6.31 6.28 8.37
CA ILE A 41 -6.93 5.63 7.21
C ILE A 41 -8.38 6.07 7.05
N TRP A 42 -9.12 6.20 8.15
CA TRP A 42 -10.50 6.69 8.12
C TRP A 42 -10.60 8.13 7.61
N GLU A 43 -9.73 9.03 8.09
CA GLU A 43 -9.72 10.42 7.62
C GLU A 43 -9.29 10.53 6.15
N ILE A 44 -8.25 9.81 5.73
CA ILE A 44 -7.85 9.72 4.31
C ILE A 44 -8.99 9.14 3.46
N HIS A 45 -9.72 8.15 3.98
CA HIS A 45 -10.86 7.59 3.27
C HIS A 45 -11.95 8.63 3.03
N LYS A 46 -12.29 9.46 4.04
CA LYS A 46 -13.25 10.56 3.90
C LYS A 46 -12.83 11.54 2.80
N ASP A 47 -11.56 11.90 2.77
CA ASP A 47 -11.02 12.79 1.72
C ASP A 47 -11.10 12.14 0.33
N VAL A 48 -10.86 10.83 0.24
CA VAL A 48 -10.98 10.08 -1.02
C VAL A 48 -12.41 10.02 -1.54
N VAL A 49 -13.40 9.74 -0.69
CA VAL A 49 -14.80 9.59 -1.14
C VAL A 49 -15.51 10.91 -1.35
N SER A 50 -15.23 11.93 -0.54
CA SER A 50 -15.83 13.27 -0.69
C SER A 50 -15.50 13.92 -2.04
N ASN A 51 -14.35 13.56 -2.64
CA ASN A 51 -13.90 14.12 -3.91
C ASN A 51 -14.26 13.28 -5.15
N ALA A 52 -14.78 12.06 -4.99
CA ALA A 52 -14.84 11.14 -6.14
C ALA A 52 -15.88 10.01 -6.06
N GLY A 53 -16.75 9.93 -5.05
CA GLY A 53 -17.64 8.77 -4.91
C GLY A 53 -18.90 9.00 -4.06
N LEU A 54 -19.52 7.88 -3.67
CA LEU A 54 -20.64 7.91 -2.74
C LEU A 54 -20.12 8.15 -1.32
N ASP A 55 -20.26 9.37 -0.83
CA ASP A 55 -19.91 9.74 0.53
C ASP A 55 -21.11 9.53 1.48
N LEU A 56 -21.04 8.47 2.29
CA LEU A 56 -21.98 8.21 3.38
C LEU A 56 -21.40 8.56 4.76
N THR A 57 -20.19 9.12 4.81
CA THR A 57 -19.47 9.37 6.07
C THR A 57 -20.17 10.43 6.92
N GLN A 58 -20.83 11.40 6.29
CA GLN A 58 -21.53 12.51 6.95
C GLN A 58 -22.81 12.10 7.68
N ILE A 59 -23.42 10.98 7.28
CA ILE A 59 -24.68 10.48 7.86
C ILE A 59 -24.48 9.25 8.74
N MET A 60 -23.22 8.83 8.91
CA MET A 60 -22.85 7.65 9.68
C MET A 60 -22.90 7.93 11.18
N SER A 61 -23.46 7.00 11.95
CA SER A 61 -23.43 7.07 13.41
C SER A 61 -22.03 6.82 13.98
N GLU A 62 -21.78 7.27 15.21
CA GLU A 62 -20.50 6.99 15.90
C GLU A 62 -20.24 5.49 16.04
N GLN A 63 -21.27 4.68 16.32
CA GLN A 63 -21.14 3.23 16.45
C GLN A 63 -20.73 2.55 15.13
N GLU A 64 -21.27 3.02 14.00
CA GLU A 64 -20.87 2.53 12.67
C GLU A 64 -19.42 2.93 12.37
N ARG A 65 -19.01 4.16 12.70
CA ARG A 65 -17.62 4.59 12.57
C ARG A 65 -16.68 3.72 13.40
N GLU A 66 -16.98 3.47 14.67
CA GLU A 66 -16.19 2.58 15.53
C GLU A 66 -16.06 1.17 14.94
N THR A 67 -17.15 0.65 14.37
CA THR A 67 -17.13 -0.65 13.69
C THR A 67 -16.19 -0.65 12.48
N ARG A 68 -16.14 0.46 11.72
CA ARG A 68 -15.21 0.64 10.60
C ARG A 68 -13.77 0.71 11.09
N ILE A 69 -13.48 1.48 12.14
CA ILE A 69 -12.15 1.54 12.77
C ILE A 69 -11.71 0.15 13.22
N GLY A 70 -12.57 -0.61 13.92
CA GLY A 70 -12.27 -1.99 14.32
C GLY A 70 -11.99 -2.91 13.13
N THR A 71 -12.71 -2.71 12.01
CA THR A 71 -12.45 -3.46 10.77
C THR A 71 -11.10 -3.08 10.14
N ILE A 72 -10.73 -1.79 10.13
CA ILE A 72 -9.41 -1.33 9.67
C ILE A 72 -8.31 -1.93 10.55
N LEU A 73 -8.48 -1.90 11.87
CA LEU A 73 -7.53 -2.52 12.80
C LEU A 73 -7.35 -4.01 12.53
N SER A 74 -8.41 -4.73 12.16
CA SER A 74 -8.32 -6.15 11.81
C SER A 74 -7.56 -6.43 10.50
N VAL A 75 -7.36 -5.40 9.66
CA VAL A 75 -6.47 -5.43 8.49
C VAL A 75 -5.04 -5.06 8.89
N LEU A 76 -4.87 -4.04 9.71
CA LEU A 76 -3.54 -3.55 10.07
C LEU A 76 -2.76 -4.50 11.00
N ASN A 77 -3.42 -5.07 12.01
CA ASN A 77 -2.79 -5.95 12.99
C ASN A 77 -1.99 -7.11 12.35
N PRO A 78 -2.57 -7.94 11.47
CA PRO A 78 -1.81 -9.05 10.89
C PRO A 78 -0.63 -8.59 10.02
N VAL A 79 -0.68 -7.37 9.48
CA VAL A 79 0.36 -6.87 8.57
C VAL A 79 1.49 -6.16 9.30
N PHE A 80 1.16 -5.30 10.28
CA PHE A 80 2.13 -4.38 10.86
C PHE A 80 2.45 -4.63 12.34
N ALA A 81 1.68 -5.49 13.03
CA ALA A 81 1.98 -5.90 14.40
C ALA A 81 2.77 -7.23 14.43
N PRO A 82 3.45 -7.54 15.54
CA PRO A 82 3.90 -8.89 15.82
C PRO A 82 2.72 -9.87 15.91
N VAL A 83 2.83 -11.03 15.23
CA VAL A 83 1.81 -12.08 15.25
C VAL A 83 2.43 -13.33 15.87
N PHE A 84 1.84 -13.83 16.96
CA PHE A 84 2.41 -14.93 17.75
C PHE A 84 3.88 -14.71 18.16
N GLY A 85 4.25 -13.45 18.44
CA GLY A 85 5.60 -13.05 18.81
C GLY A 85 6.58 -12.88 17.64
N ILE A 86 6.13 -13.11 16.39
CA ILE A 86 6.96 -12.96 15.19
C ILE A 86 6.75 -11.55 14.61
N SER A 87 7.81 -10.77 14.55
CA SER A 87 7.77 -9.38 14.06
C SER A 87 7.54 -9.31 12.54
N PRO A 88 6.90 -8.26 12.00
CA PRO A 88 6.77 -8.08 10.55
C PRO A 88 8.11 -8.15 9.79
N VAL A 89 9.21 -7.68 10.38
CA VAL A 89 10.55 -7.75 9.76
C VAL A 89 11.06 -9.18 9.57
N GLU A 90 10.48 -10.15 10.26
CA GLU A 90 10.79 -11.58 10.11
C GLU A 90 9.81 -12.30 9.19
N ARG A 91 8.66 -11.67 8.87
CA ARG A 91 7.59 -12.26 8.04
C ARG A 91 7.62 -11.81 6.59
N TYR A 92 8.11 -10.60 6.33
CA TYR A 92 8.20 -10.01 5.00
C TYR A 92 9.66 -9.78 4.62
N VAL A 93 9.98 -9.96 3.35
CA VAL A 93 11.35 -9.78 2.86
C VAL A 93 11.73 -8.31 2.83
N ASP A 94 10.79 -7.45 2.44
CA ASP A 94 10.94 -6.00 2.36
C ASP A 94 9.58 -5.28 2.49
N ILE A 95 9.59 -3.95 2.39
CA ILE A 95 8.37 -3.14 2.45
C ILE A 95 7.36 -3.47 1.34
N PHE A 96 7.79 -3.95 0.18
CA PHE A 96 6.90 -4.18 -0.95
C PHE A 96 6.04 -5.42 -0.74
N ASP A 97 6.61 -6.48 -0.18
CA ASP A 97 5.86 -7.66 0.25
C ASP A 97 4.81 -7.27 1.29
N GLN A 98 5.21 -6.48 2.30
CA GLN A 98 4.31 -6.05 3.35
C GLN A 98 3.17 -5.16 2.83
N VAL A 99 3.50 -4.17 1.99
CA VAL A 99 2.50 -3.25 1.42
C VAL A 99 1.56 -3.99 0.47
N SER A 100 2.04 -4.98 -0.27
CA SER A 100 1.19 -5.78 -1.15
C SER A 100 0.24 -6.69 -0.36
N ASP A 101 0.69 -7.24 0.77
CA ASP A 101 -0.17 -7.97 1.70
C ASP A 101 -1.22 -7.07 2.38
N PHE A 102 -0.84 -5.85 2.75
CA PHE A 102 -1.80 -4.83 3.19
C PHE A 102 -2.83 -4.51 2.09
N ALA A 103 -2.37 -4.28 0.86
CA ALA A 103 -3.23 -3.91 -0.24
C ALA A 103 -4.25 -4.99 -0.55
N ASP A 104 -3.81 -6.26 -0.56
CA ASP A 104 -4.67 -7.43 -0.73
C ASP A 104 -5.74 -7.49 0.37
N HIS A 105 -5.36 -7.36 1.65
CA HIS A 105 -6.31 -7.41 2.75
C HIS A 105 -7.32 -6.25 2.73
N LEU A 106 -6.85 -5.01 2.56
CA LEU A 106 -7.74 -3.84 2.63
C LEU A 106 -8.70 -3.79 1.45
N ALA A 107 -8.22 -4.08 0.24
CA ALA A 107 -9.03 -3.99 -0.97
C ALA A 107 -10.16 -5.04 -1.00
N HIS A 108 -9.93 -6.23 -0.42
CA HIS A 108 -10.93 -7.30 -0.33
C HIS A 108 -11.88 -7.18 0.86
N ARG A 109 -11.49 -6.47 1.93
CA ARG A 109 -12.28 -6.42 3.18
C ARG A 109 -13.58 -5.62 3.08
N HIS A 110 -13.83 -4.91 1.98
CA HIS A 110 -15.01 -4.05 1.80
C HIS A 110 -15.30 -3.19 3.04
N VAL A 111 -14.24 -2.62 3.62
CA VAL A 111 -14.34 -1.80 4.82
C VAL A 111 -15.29 -0.64 4.58
N PHE A 112 -15.33 -0.09 3.36
CA PHE A 112 -16.12 1.07 3.01
C PHE A 112 -17.20 0.73 1.97
N ALA A 113 -18.25 1.55 1.88
CA ALA A 113 -19.32 1.39 0.89
C ALA A 113 -18.82 1.61 -0.56
N ASP A 114 -17.94 2.59 -0.73
CA ASP A 114 -17.19 2.87 -1.97
C ASP A 114 -15.76 3.27 -1.57
N GLY A 115 -14.84 3.47 -2.50
CA GLY A 115 -13.53 4.07 -2.24
C GLY A 115 -12.44 3.10 -1.79
N ASN A 116 -12.76 1.84 -1.44
CA ASN A 116 -11.79 0.86 -0.93
C ASN A 116 -10.49 0.79 -1.77
N LYS A 117 -10.60 0.67 -3.09
CA LYS A 117 -9.43 0.59 -4.00
C LYS A 117 -8.59 1.87 -3.99
N ARG A 118 -9.24 3.04 -3.98
CA ARG A 118 -8.57 4.35 -3.95
C ARG A 118 -7.88 4.59 -2.61
N THR A 119 -8.55 4.31 -1.50
CA THR A 119 -7.95 4.38 -0.16
C THR A 119 -6.76 3.42 -0.05
N THR A 120 -6.91 2.20 -0.55
CA THR A 120 -5.81 1.21 -0.57
C THR A 120 -4.60 1.72 -1.35
N MET A 121 -4.82 2.33 -2.52
CA MET A 121 -3.76 2.94 -3.32
C MET A 121 -3.00 4.02 -2.55
N VAL A 122 -3.74 5.01 -2.02
CA VAL A 122 -3.15 6.16 -1.31
C VAL A 122 -2.36 5.68 -0.09
N MET A 123 -2.92 4.75 0.69
CA MET A 123 -2.24 4.21 1.87
C MET A 123 -1.00 3.39 1.51
N SER A 124 -1.07 2.57 0.45
CA SER A 124 0.08 1.79 -0.03
C SER A 124 1.24 2.70 -0.41
N MET A 125 0.96 3.79 -1.15
CA MET A 125 1.98 4.78 -1.49
C MET A 125 2.51 5.54 -0.27
N GLY A 126 1.63 5.83 0.71
CA GLY A 126 2.02 6.42 1.99
C GLY A 126 3.02 5.57 2.76
N PHE A 127 2.78 4.25 2.87
CA PHE A 127 3.70 3.34 3.56
C PHE A 127 5.05 3.23 2.87
N LEU A 128 5.08 3.17 1.53
CA LEU A 128 6.33 3.21 0.77
C LEU A 128 7.09 4.53 1.01
N SER A 129 6.36 5.65 1.08
CA SER A 129 6.95 6.96 1.39
C SER A 129 7.57 7.03 2.78
N LEU A 130 7.02 6.32 3.78
CA LEU A 130 7.64 6.20 5.12
C LEU A 130 8.98 5.45 5.12
N ARG A 131 9.30 4.75 4.03
CA ARG A 131 10.61 4.11 3.78
C ARG A 131 11.42 4.83 2.72
N SER A 132 11.05 6.07 2.44
CA SER A 132 11.65 6.90 1.40
C SER A 132 11.72 6.18 0.05
N VAL A 133 10.68 5.40 -0.26
CA VAL A 133 10.52 4.73 -1.54
C VAL A 133 9.52 5.53 -2.38
N MET A 134 9.98 5.97 -3.54
CA MET A 134 9.16 6.57 -4.58
C MET A 134 8.89 5.55 -5.68
N ILE A 135 7.66 5.50 -6.16
CA ILE A 135 7.26 4.61 -7.25
C ILE A 135 7.17 5.41 -8.55
N ASP A 136 7.96 5.01 -9.54
CA ASP A 136 8.01 5.62 -10.88
C ASP A 136 6.96 4.98 -11.80
N ILE A 137 5.69 5.23 -11.47
CA ILE A 137 4.53 4.76 -12.23
C ILE A 137 3.65 5.97 -12.50
N ALA A 138 3.06 6.03 -13.70
CA ALA A 138 2.16 7.11 -14.09
C ALA A 138 0.96 7.20 -13.13
N ASP A 139 0.87 8.32 -12.42
CA ASP A 139 -0.24 8.71 -11.58
C ASP A 139 -1.23 9.54 -12.41
N ASP A 140 -2.04 8.84 -13.22
CA ASP A 140 -3.10 9.48 -13.98
C ASP A 140 -4.29 9.80 -13.06
N PRO A 141 -4.92 10.99 -13.16
CA PRO A 141 -6.11 11.32 -12.38
C PRO A 141 -7.32 10.42 -12.73
N SER A 142 -7.32 9.80 -13.92
CA SER A 142 -8.36 8.89 -14.38
C SER A 142 -8.06 7.48 -13.85
N PRO A 143 -8.94 6.87 -13.02
CA PRO A 143 -8.65 5.57 -12.41
C PRO A 143 -8.38 4.44 -13.41
N ASP A 144 -9.01 4.47 -14.58
CA ASP A 144 -8.82 3.51 -15.67
C ASP A 144 -7.44 3.60 -16.34
N GLN A 145 -6.76 4.74 -16.21
CA GLN A 145 -5.44 4.97 -16.79
C GLN A 145 -4.33 4.87 -15.72
N ASN A 146 -4.67 5.11 -14.45
CA ASN A 146 -3.77 5.02 -13.32
C ASN A 146 -3.20 3.59 -13.16
N GLY A 147 -1.87 3.47 -13.22
CA GLY A 147 -1.19 2.18 -13.20
C GLY A 147 -1.39 1.41 -11.90
N ILE A 148 -1.24 2.09 -10.76
CA ILE A 148 -1.38 1.46 -9.44
C ILE A 148 -2.83 1.09 -9.15
N TYR A 149 -3.78 1.97 -9.48
CA TYR A 149 -5.20 1.67 -9.30
C TYR A 149 -5.62 0.41 -10.07
N ARG A 150 -5.17 0.26 -11.32
CA ARG A 150 -5.44 -0.94 -12.12
C ARG A 150 -4.85 -2.19 -11.49
N TRP A 151 -3.64 -2.13 -10.95
CA TRP A 151 -3.05 -3.25 -10.23
C TRP A 151 -3.89 -3.66 -9.01
N ILE A 152 -4.36 -2.71 -8.20
CA ILE A 152 -5.24 -3.01 -7.06
C ILE A 152 -6.57 -3.58 -7.54
N GLN A 153 -7.11 -3.09 -8.66
CA GLN A 153 -8.30 -3.67 -9.28
C GLN A 153 -8.07 -5.11 -9.76
N ASP A 154 -6.91 -5.41 -10.34
CA ASP A 154 -6.56 -6.75 -10.81
C ASP A 154 -6.41 -7.73 -9.65
N ILE A 155 -5.91 -7.28 -8.49
CA ILE A 155 -5.89 -8.06 -7.25
C ILE A 155 -7.31 -8.37 -6.79
N VAL A 156 -8.17 -7.35 -6.67
CA VAL A 156 -9.57 -7.52 -6.21
C VAL A 156 -10.38 -8.43 -7.13
N THR A 157 -10.04 -8.47 -8.42
CA THR A 157 -10.70 -9.32 -9.41
C THR A 157 -10.04 -10.70 -9.57
N GLY A 158 -8.95 -10.97 -8.86
CA GLY A 158 -8.21 -12.23 -8.91
C GLY A 158 -7.41 -12.44 -10.21
N ASN A 159 -7.24 -11.39 -11.02
CA ASN A 159 -6.44 -11.45 -12.25
C ASN A 159 -4.94 -11.43 -11.98
N ARG A 160 -4.52 -10.92 -10.81
CA ARG A 160 -3.14 -10.86 -10.34
C ARG A 160 -3.07 -11.12 -8.85
N SER A 161 -1.92 -11.60 -8.39
CA SER A 161 -1.60 -11.89 -7.00
C SER A 161 -0.91 -10.72 -6.30
N LYS A 162 -0.87 -10.76 -4.97
CA LYS A 162 -0.10 -9.81 -4.15
C LYS A 162 1.41 -9.93 -4.39
N ASP A 163 1.91 -11.12 -4.68
CA ASP A 163 3.33 -11.33 -4.95
C ASP A 163 3.74 -10.64 -6.27
N GLU A 164 2.88 -10.73 -7.30
CA GLU A 164 3.06 -10.00 -8.55
C GLU A 164 3.00 -8.47 -8.35
N LEU A 165 2.17 -7.97 -7.44
CA LEU A 165 2.17 -6.54 -7.08
C LEU A 165 3.49 -6.15 -6.42
N ALA A 166 3.99 -6.96 -5.48
CA ALA A 166 5.26 -6.67 -4.80
C ALA A 166 6.41 -6.62 -5.81
N ASP A 167 6.47 -7.57 -6.75
CA ASP A 167 7.42 -7.59 -7.86
C ASP A 167 7.31 -6.33 -8.72
N TYR A 168 6.08 -5.94 -9.09
CA TYR A 168 5.84 -4.78 -9.91
C TYR A 168 6.26 -3.48 -9.23
N LEU A 169 5.94 -3.31 -7.95
CA LEU A 169 6.35 -2.15 -7.16
C LEU A 169 7.88 -2.10 -7.04
N ARG A 170 8.54 -3.24 -6.75
CA ARG A 170 10.01 -3.33 -6.67
C ARG A 170 10.70 -2.90 -7.97
N GLN A 171 10.16 -3.32 -9.11
CA GLN A 171 10.73 -2.99 -10.43
C GLN A 171 10.65 -1.50 -10.77
N HIS A 172 9.66 -0.79 -10.21
CA HIS A 172 9.43 0.64 -10.47
C HIS A 172 9.86 1.54 -9.31
N ALA A 173 10.50 0.97 -8.28
CA ALA A 173 10.87 1.69 -7.09
C ALA A 173 12.21 2.43 -7.22
N LYS A 174 12.25 3.63 -6.63
CA LYS A 174 13.47 4.42 -6.41
C LYS A 174 13.55 4.76 -4.93
N HIS A 175 14.68 4.44 -4.30
CA HIS A 175 14.94 4.86 -2.93
C HIS A 175 15.55 6.26 -2.92
N MET A 176 14.98 7.15 -2.12
CA MET A 176 15.36 8.55 -1.98
C MET A 176 15.78 8.81 -0.53
N PRO A 177 17.02 8.52 -0.13
CA PRO A 177 17.49 8.64 1.25
C PRO A 177 17.44 10.06 1.80
#